data_AF-A0A1R0XBC2-F1
#
_entry.id   AF-A0A1R0XBC2-F1
#
_cell.length_a   1.000
_cell.length_b   1.000
_cell.length_c   1.000
_cell.angle_alpha   90.00
_cell.angle_beta   90.00
_cell.angle_gamma   90.00
#
_symmetry.space_group_name_H-M   'P 1'
#
loop_
_entity.id
_entity.type
_entity.pdbx_description
1 polymer ?
#
loop_
_entity_poly.entity_id
_entity_poly.type
_entity_poly.pdbx_seq_one_letter_code
_entity_poly.pdbx_strand_id
1 'polypeptide(L)' 'MAKKHYHVIAEFVDKETENTIPAGSLFEADEERLVLLRAAEVIGKEATKAEVEAAQKAGEGDADDGKTG' A
#
# COMPACT_ATOMS: atom_id res chain seq x y z
N MET A 1 11.40 -10.45 8.94
CA MET A 1 11.87 -10.45 7.54
C MET A 1 12.00 -9.00 7.09
N ALA A 2 12.70 -8.73 5.99
CA ALA A 2 12.82 -7.35 5.50
C ALA A 2 11.55 -7.00 4.71
N LYS A 3 10.76 -6.06 5.24
CA LYS A 3 9.58 -5.56 4.57
C LYS A 3 9.95 -4.52 3.53
N LYS A 4 9.25 -4.54 2.39
CA LYS A 4 9.43 -3.56 1.33
C LYS A 4 8.09 -3.04 0.84
N HIS A 5 8.12 -1.86 0.25
CA HIS A 5 6.94 -1.20 -0.29
C HIS A 5 6.85 -1.44 -1.79
N TYR A 6 5.63 -1.69 -2.27
CA TYR A 6 5.37 -1.95 -3.68
C TYR A 6 4.17 -1.15 -4.14
N HIS A 7 4.19 -0.77 -5.41
CA HIS A 7 3.04 -0.13 -6.07
C HIS A 7 1.93 -1.14 -6.27
N VAL A 8 0.76 -0.85 -5.74
CA VAL A 8 -0.45 -1.64 -5.99
C VAL A 8 -0.95 -1.26 -7.38
N ILE A 9 -1.08 -2.26 -8.26
CA ILE A 9 -1.52 -2.05 -9.65
C ILE A 9 -2.98 -2.47 -9.87
N ALA A 10 -3.53 -3.29 -8.97
CA ALA A 10 -4.93 -3.67 -8.95
C ALA A 10 -5.45 -3.71 -7.51
N GLU A 11 -6.70 -3.30 -7.32
CA GLU A 11 -7.34 -3.35 -6.00
C GLU A 11 -7.40 -4.79 -5.48
N PHE A 12 -7.07 -4.99 -4.21
CA PHE A 12 -7.16 -6.29 -3.57
C PHE A 12 -7.53 -6.18 -2.09
N VAL A 13 -8.13 -7.24 -1.56
CA VAL A 13 -8.40 -7.34 -0.12
C VAL A 13 -7.22 -7.97 0.56
N ASP A 14 -6.61 -7.24 1.48
CA ASP A 14 -5.57 -7.78 2.33
C ASP A 14 -6.18 -8.69 3.40
N LYS A 15 -5.75 -9.95 3.45
CA LYS A 15 -6.29 -10.92 4.40
C LYS A 15 -5.80 -10.71 5.84
N GLU A 16 -4.70 -9.99 6.05
CA GLU A 16 -4.20 -9.72 7.40
C GLU A 16 -4.97 -8.59 8.07
N THR A 17 -5.28 -7.53 7.33
CA THR A 17 -5.98 -6.36 7.86
C THR A 17 -7.47 -6.30 7.50
N GLU A 18 -7.93 -7.21 6.64
CA GLU A 18 -9.29 -7.24 6.06
C GLU A 18 -9.66 -5.94 5.31
N ASN A 19 -8.67 -5.11 5.00
CA ASN A 19 -8.84 -3.85 4.30
C ASN A 19 -8.72 -4.03 2.80
N THR A 20 -9.53 -3.28 2.07
CA THR A 20 -9.40 -3.16 0.61
C THR A 20 -8.31 -2.14 0.31
N ILE A 21 -7.25 -2.59 -0.38
CA ILE A 21 -6.13 -1.76 -0.78
C ILE A 21 -6.35 -1.32 -2.23
N PRO A 22 -6.55 -0.03 -2.50
CA PRO A 22 -6.83 0.44 -3.84
C PRO A 22 -5.58 0.43 -4.74
N ALA A 23 -5.81 0.32 -6.04
CA ALA A 23 -4.77 0.51 -7.04
C ALA A 23 -4.17 1.93 -6.97
N GLY A 24 -2.86 2.04 -7.14
CA GLY A 24 -2.10 3.28 -7.01
C GLY A 24 -1.56 3.56 -5.61
N SER A 25 -1.98 2.81 -4.59
CA SER A 25 -1.40 2.91 -3.25
C SER A 25 -0.05 2.19 -3.14
N LEU A 26 0.69 2.51 -2.08
CA LEU A 26 1.87 1.76 -1.69
C LEU A 26 1.49 0.72 -0.63
N PHE A 27 1.95 -0.50 -0.83
CA PHE A 27 1.69 -1.61 0.09
C PHE A 27 2.99 -2.18 0.64
N GLU A 28 3.07 -2.32 1.96
CA GLU A 28 4.17 -2.98 2.64
C GLU A 28 3.93 -4.49 2.68
N ALA A 29 4.85 -5.26 2.11
CA ALA A 29 4.80 -6.72 2.12
C ALA A 29 6.17 -7.34 2.43
N ASP A 30 6.13 -8.45 3.16
CA ASP A 30 7.26 -9.38 3.33
C ASP A 30 7.43 -10.29 2.08
N GLU A 31 8.58 -10.96 1.97
CA GLU A 31 8.92 -11.81 0.83
C GLU A 31 7.88 -12.93 0.56
N GLU A 32 7.30 -13.53 1.60
CA GLU A 32 6.29 -14.59 1.43
C GLU A 32 5.00 -14.05 0.82
N ARG A 33 4.54 -12.88 1.27
CA ARG A 33 3.33 -12.22 0.74
C ARG A 33 3.58 -11.69 -0.66
N LEU A 34 4.79 -11.23 -0.94
CA LEU A 34 5.20 -10.74 -2.26
C LEU A 34 4.94 -11.77 -3.35
N VAL A 35 5.26 -13.05 -3.10
CA VAL A 35 5.06 -14.13 -4.07
C VAL A 35 3.58 -14.28 -4.43
N LEU A 36 2.70 -14.27 -3.42
CA LEU A 36 1.26 -14.40 -3.62
C LEU A 36 0.67 -13.18 -4.33
N LEU A 37 1.06 -11.98 -3.91
CA LEU A 37 0.57 -10.71 -4.47
C LEU A 37 1.06 -10.52 -5.92
N ARG A 38 2.30 -10.93 -6.24
CA ARG A 38 2.79 -10.93 -7.62
C ARG A 38 2.10 -11.99 -8.47
N ALA A 39 1.86 -13.18 -7.93
CA ALA A 39 1.13 -14.23 -8.64
C ALA A 39 -0.32 -13.83 -8.94
N ALA A 40 -0.93 -13.02 -8.07
CA ALA A 40 -2.25 -12.44 -8.27
C ALA A 40 -2.24 -11.17 -9.16
N GLU A 41 -1.07 -10.72 -9.60
CA GLU A 41 -0.90 -9.51 -10.43
C GLU A 41 -1.49 -8.24 -9.79
N VAL A 42 -1.52 -8.16 -8.45
CA VAL A 42 -2.10 -7.01 -7.72
C VAL A 42 -1.05 -5.98 -7.32
N ILE A 43 0.22 -6.35 -7.31
CA ILE A 43 1.36 -5.45 -7.06
C ILE A 43 2.35 -5.45 -8.23
N GLY A 44 2.97 -4.30 -8.44
CA GLY A 44 3.96 -4.05 -9.48
C GLY A 44 5.38 -3.91 -8.93
N LYS A 45 6.02 -2.81 -9.31
CA LYS A 45 7.43 -2.54 -8.99
C LYS A 45 7.60 -2.14 -7.52
N GLU A 46 8.80 -2.41 -6.99
CA GLU A 46 9.23 -1.91 -5.68
C GLU A 46 9.24 -0.38 -5.71
N ALA A 47 8.62 0.22 -4.70
CA ALA A 47 8.58 1.66 -4.54
C ALA A 47 9.94 2.16 -4.08
N THR A 48 10.36 3.29 -4.64
CA THR A 48 11.59 3.95 -4.22
C THR A 48 11.41 4.57 -2.84
N LYS A 49 12.54 4.80 -2.14
CA LYS A 49 12.53 5.46 -0.83
C LYS A 49 11.80 6.81 -0.86
N ALA A 50 11.98 7.60 -1.94
CA ALA A 50 11.32 8.89 -2.11
C ALA A 50 9.79 8.77 -2.21
N GLU A 51 9.29 7.74 -2.88
CA GLU A 51 7.85 7.48 -2.99
C GLU A 51 7.26 7.06 -1.64
N VAL A 52 7.98 6.22 -0.88
CA VAL A 52 7.58 5.82 0.48
C VAL A 52 7.57 7.02 1.44
N GLU A 53 8.55 7.91 1.34
CA GLU A 53 8.58 9.16 2.12
C GLU A 53 7.44 10.12 1.71
N ALA A 54 7.12 10.20 0.42
CA ALA A 54 6.02 11.01 -0.08
C ALA A 54 4.65 10.46 0.39
N ALA A 55 4.45 9.15 0.34
CA ALA A 55 3.22 8.50 0.79
C ALA A 55 2.99 8.64 2.30
N GLN A 56 4.06 8.52 3.11
CA GLN A 56 3.98 8.79 4.55
C GLN A 56 3.61 10.24 4.85
N LYS A 57 4.20 11.20 4.12
CA LYS A 57 3.84 12.63 4.25
C LYS A 57 2.40 12.92 3.79
N ALA A 58 1.89 12.21 2.79
CA ALA A 58 0.53 12.37 2.31
C ALA A 58 -0.51 11.75 3.26
N GLY A 59 -0.18 10.61 3.91
CA GLY A 59 -1.06 9.95 4.88
C GLY A 59 -1.24 10.73 6.20
N GLU A 60 -0.36 11.67 6.51
CA GLU A 60 -0.48 12.56 7.67
C GLU A 60 -1.37 13.79 7.43
N GLY A 61 -2.00 13.89 6.24
CA GLY A 61 -2.82 15.03 5.81
C GLY A 61 -4.34 14.82 5.84
N ASP A 62 -4.84 13.59 5.92
CA ASP A 62 -6.29 13.29 5.90
C ASP A 62 -6.76 12.65 7.21
N ALA A 63 -6.56 13.38 8.31
CA ALA A 63 -7.45 13.28 9.44
C ALA A 63 -8.57 14.33 9.26
N ASP A 64 -9.60 13.91 8.52
CA ASP A 64 -11.00 14.31 8.69
C ASP A 64 -11.27 15.82 8.86
N ASP A 65 -11.53 16.48 7.74
CA ASP A 65 -12.42 17.65 7.66
C ASP A 65 -13.82 17.22 8.15
N GLY A 66 -14.06 17.38 9.45
CA GLY A 66 -15.26 16.95 10.12
C GLY A 66 -15.81 17.97 11.12
N LYS A 67 -16.00 19.24 10.71
CA LYS A 67 -16.91 20.16 11.42
C LYS A 67 -17.61 21.16 10.50
N THR A 68 -18.63 20.69 9.80
CA THR A 68 -19.81 21.52 9.49
C THR A 68 -20.61 21.72 10.78
N GLY A 69 -20.76 22.98 11.23
CA GLY A 69 -21.62 23.37 12.35
C GLY A 69 -21.60 24.87 12.59
#